data_AF-A0A537YZ66-F1
#
_entry.id   AF-A0A537YZ66-F1
#
_cell.length_a   1.000
_cell.length_b   1.000
_cell.length_c   1.000
_cell.angle_alpha   90.00
_cell.angle_beta   90.00
_cell.angle_gamma   90.00
#
_symmetry.space_group_name_H-M   'P 1'
#
loop_
_entity.id
_entity.type
_entity.pdbx_description
1 polymer ?
#
loop_
_entity_poly.entity_id
_entity_poly.type
_entity_poly.pdbx_seq_one_letter_code
_entity_poly.pdbx_strand_id
1 'polypeptide(L)'
;LTYLLHRAHVSWRYFVVHGTQPDCPDGQIVCRHRAQSASTPGIWNPLPGFQTVWEDHQISDIQPARSYFRDARKGTLPSVSWIVPNDRHSEHPPNSIAVGQAWVTRIVNAVMNSPDWNSTAIFLSWDDWGGFYDHVAPPTVNGQGLGLRVPGLVISPYARRGFIDHQVLSTDSYLRFIEDDFLGGQRIDPATDGRPDSRPFIAEDAPGLGDLSDDFNFRQAPRPPFPLPLNPGRGHRSSVLIRATGSARASA
;
A
#
# COMPACT_ATOMS: atom_id res chain seq x y z
N LEU A 1 -6.77 -9.79 -6.17
CA LEU A 1 -7.67 -9.02 -5.29
C LEU A 1 -8.81 -8.27 -6.00
N THR A 2 -8.56 -7.35 -6.96
CA THR A 2 -9.62 -6.49 -7.54
C THR A 2 -10.82 -7.23 -8.14
N TYR A 3 -10.60 -8.42 -8.70
CA TYR A 3 -11.66 -9.33 -9.12
C TYR A 3 -12.61 -9.75 -7.99
N LEU A 4 -12.08 -10.14 -6.83
CA LEU A 4 -12.91 -10.54 -5.70
C LEU A 4 -13.70 -9.35 -5.16
N LEU A 5 -13.04 -8.18 -5.07
CA LEU A 5 -13.70 -6.93 -4.72
C LEU A 5 -14.85 -6.61 -5.69
N HIS A 6 -14.64 -6.82 -7.00
CA HIS A 6 -15.71 -6.66 -8.01
C HIS A 6 -16.90 -7.57 -7.72
N ARG A 7 -16.64 -8.88 -7.56
CA ARG A 7 -17.68 -9.89 -7.32
C ARG A 7 -18.45 -9.66 -6.03
N ALA A 8 -17.80 -9.12 -5.01
CA ALA A 8 -18.42 -8.79 -3.73
C ALA A 8 -19.03 -7.38 -3.69
N HIS A 9 -18.99 -6.63 -4.80
CA HIS A 9 -19.43 -5.23 -4.88
C HIS A 9 -18.74 -4.30 -3.87
N VAL A 10 -17.49 -4.62 -3.51
CA VAL A 10 -16.65 -3.78 -2.65
C VAL A 10 -15.99 -2.72 -3.52
N SER A 11 -16.30 -1.46 -3.25
CA SER A 11 -15.74 -0.34 -4.02
C SER A 11 -14.23 -0.24 -3.84
N TRP A 12 -13.49 -0.07 -4.95
CA TRP A 12 -12.05 0.16 -4.90
C TRP A 12 -11.60 1.22 -5.90
N ARG A 13 -10.39 1.75 -5.69
CA ARG A 13 -9.75 2.69 -6.62
C ARG A 13 -8.25 2.61 -6.56
N TYR A 14 -7.62 2.76 -7.72
CA TYR A 14 -6.17 2.89 -7.85
C TYR A 14 -5.82 4.30 -8.30
N PHE A 15 -5.23 5.08 -7.40
CA PHE A 15 -4.89 6.48 -7.60
C PHE A 15 -3.45 6.64 -8.06
N VAL A 16 -3.26 7.05 -9.32
CA VAL A 16 -1.93 7.21 -9.92
C VAL A 16 -1.53 8.68 -9.93
N VAL A 17 -0.37 9.00 -9.35
CA VAL A 17 0.22 10.33 -9.45
C VAL A 17 0.80 10.52 -10.86
N HIS A 18 0.38 11.59 -11.54
CA HIS A 18 0.91 11.93 -12.86
C HIS A 18 2.38 12.36 -12.77
N GLY A 19 3.23 11.89 -13.67
CA GLY A 19 4.65 12.23 -13.71
C GLY A 19 5.44 11.27 -14.58
N THR A 20 6.48 10.69 -14.01
CA THR A 20 7.34 9.68 -14.64
C THR A 20 7.45 8.43 -13.76
N GLN A 21 7.74 7.29 -14.39
CA GLN A 21 8.18 6.06 -13.72
C GLN A 21 9.70 6.19 -13.46
N PRO A 22 10.23 5.74 -12.32
CA PRO A 22 11.66 5.79 -12.05
C PRO A 22 12.41 4.67 -12.77
N ASP A 23 11.83 3.46 -12.84
CA ASP A 23 12.55 2.31 -13.35
C ASP A 23 12.30 2.04 -14.83
N CYS A 24 13.25 1.28 -15.37
CA CYS A 24 13.21 0.82 -16.73
C CYS A 24 12.26 -0.38 -16.87
N PRO A 25 11.40 -0.41 -17.90
CA PRO A 25 10.46 -1.50 -18.10
C PRO A 25 11.11 -2.90 -18.24
N ASP A 26 12.39 -2.94 -18.59
CA ASP A 26 13.19 -4.14 -18.83
C ASP A 26 14.28 -4.37 -17.76
N GLY A 27 14.21 -3.65 -16.63
CA GLY A 27 15.14 -3.82 -15.51
C GLY A 27 16.56 -3.28 -15.78
N GLN A 28 16.75 -2.51 -16.86
CA GLN A 28 18.01 -1.79 -17.06
C GLN A 28 18.25 -0.76 -15.96
N ILE A 29 19.52 -0.51 -15.64
CA ILE A 29 19.92 0.46 -14.60
C ILE A 29 19.68 1.90 -15.08
N VAL A 30 19.79 2.16 -16.39
CA VAL A 30 19.65 3.50 -16.97
C VAL A 30 18.81 3.44 -18.23
N CYS A 31 17.74 4.22 -18.27
CA CYS A 31 16.94 4.42 -19.46
C CYS A 31 16.27 5.79 -19.42
N ARG A 32 15.60 6.14 -20.51
CA ARG A 32 14.75 7.33 -20.54
C ARG A 32 13.49 7.08 -19.71
N HIS A 33 13.29 7.88 -18.66
CA HIS A 33 12.10 7.82 -17.82
C HIS A 33 10.83 7.90 -18.68
N ARG A 34 9.89 7.00 -18.43
CA ARG A 34 8.62 6.91 -19.14
C ARG A 34 7.57 7.75 -18.42
N ALA A 35 6.65 8.32 -19.18
CA ALA A 35 5.51 9.02 -18.59
C ALA A 35 4.66 8.07 -17.73
N GLN A 36 4.09 8.60 -16.66
CA GLN A 36 3.17 7.90 -15.77
C GLN A 36 1.87 8.70 -15.64
N SER A 37 0.75 8.00 -15.78
CA SER A 37 -0.58 8.54 -15.51
C SER A 37 -1.57 7.40 -15.27
N ALA A 38 -2.79 7.73 -14.84
CA ALA A 38 -3.87 6.75 -14.69
C ALA A 38 -4.19 6.00 -15.99
N SER A 39 -3.95 6.61 -17.15
CA SER A 39 -4.18 6.01 -18.47
C SER A 39 -2.92 5.37 -19.08
N THR A 40 -1.80 5.35 -18.36
CA THR A 40 -0.55 4.80 -18.87
C THR A 40 -0.20 3.52 -18.11
N PRO A 41 -0.26 2.35 -18.74
CA PRO A 41 0.22 1.11 -18.14
C PRO A 41 1.71 1.19 -17.84
N GLY A 42 2.15 0.53 -16.77
CA GLY A 42 3.55 0.50 -16.37
C GLY A 42 3.76 -0.39 -15.16
N ILE A 43 5.01 -0.51 -14.69
CA ILE A 43 5.35 -1.32 -13.52
C ILE A 43 4.59 -0.87 -12.26
N TRP A 44 4.36 0.44 -12.14
CA TRP A 44 3.64 1.10 -11.05
C TRP A 44 2.18 1.42 -11.38
N ASN A 45 1.71 0.96 -12.54
CA ASN A 45 0.29 0.92 -12.87
C ASN A 45 0.01 -0.39 -13.62
N PRO A 46 0.06 -1.54 -12.92
CA PRO A 46 0.01 -2.85 -13.55
C PRO A 46 -1.42 -3.28 -13.91
N LEU A 47 -2.44 -2.65 -13.30
CA LEU A 47 -3.85 -3.03 -13.45
C LEU A 47 -4.36 -3.10 -14.91
N PRO A 48 -3.98 -2.20 -15.84
CA PRO A 48 -4.35 -2.34 -17.24
C PRO A 48 -3.79 -3.59 -17.94
N GLY A 49 -2.82 -4.29 -17.35
CA GLY A 49 -2.30 -5.55 -17.85
C GLY A 49 -3.14 -6.78 -17.50
N PHE A 50 -4.10 -6.66 -16.58
CA PHE A 50 -4.94 -7.78 -16.15
C PHE A 50 -6.19 -7.85 -17.01
N GLN A 51 -6.42 -9.01 -17.64
CA GLN A 51 -7.60 -9.28 -18.49
C GLN A 51 -8.91 -8.96 -17.77
N THR A 52 -9.00 -9.29 -16.49
CA THR A 52 -10.22 -9.19 -15.69
C THR A 52 -10.59 -7.75 -15.39
N VAL A 53 -9.62 -6.84 -15.28
CA VAL A 53 -9.87 -5.40 -15.14
C VAL A 53 -10.57 -4.85 -16.39
N TRP A 54 -10.30 -5.43 -17.57
CA TRP A 54 -11.00 -5.06 -18.82
C TRP A 54 -12.37 -5.72 -18.93
N GLU A 55 -12.46 -7.02 -18.68
CA GLU A 55 -13.71 -7.79 -18.78
C GLU A 55 -14.76 -7.34 -17.76
N ASP A 56 -14.34 -7.05 -16.54
CA ASP A 56 -15.20 -6.57 -15.46
C ASP A 56 -15.43 -5.04 -15.54
N HIS A 57 -14.98 -4.39 -16.62
CA HIS A 57 -15.14 -2.96 -16.91
C HIS A 57 -14.58 -2.02 -15.82
N GLN A 58 -13.47 -2.39 -15.18
CA GLN A 58 -12.89 -1.69 -14.03
C GLN A 58 -11.77 -0.70 -14.37
N ILE A 59 -11.43 -0.51 -15.65
CA ILE A 59 -10.39 0.45 -16.06
C ILE A 59 -10.69 1.87 -15.57
N SER A 60 -11.98 2.23 -15.45
CA SER A 60 -12.42 3.52 -14.89
C SER A 60 -12.10 3.69 -13.41
N ASP A 61 -11.79 2.62 -12.67
CA ASP A 61 -11.38 2.69 -11.26
C ASP A 61 -9.90 3.09 -11.10
N ILE A 62 -9.15 3.18 -12.21
CA ILE A 62 -7.81 3.75 -12.24
C ILE A 62 -7.93 5.25 -12.48
N GLN A 63 -7.64 6.06 -11.45
CA GLN A 63 -7.92 7.48 -11.45
C GLN A 63 -6.67 8.33 -11.16
N PRO A 64 -6.61 9.58 -11.64
CA PRO A 64 -5.53 10.49 -11.26
C PRO A 64 -5.57 10.79 -9.75
N ALA A 65 -4.42 10.90 -9.10
CA ALA A 65 -4.33 11.14 -7.65
C ALA A 65 -5.04 12.42 -7.16
N ARG A 66 -5.31 13.41 -8.03
CA ARG A 66 -6.16 14.57 -7.67
C ARG A 66 -7.57 14.16 -7.24
N SER A 67 -8.09 13.05 -7.76
CA SER A 67 -9.40 12.50 -7.40
C SER A 67 -9.41 12.05 -5.93
N TYR A 68 -8.33 11.46 -5.42
CA TYR A 68 -8.22 11.06 -4.01
C TYR A 68 -8.49 12.24 -3.07
N PHE A 69 -7.82 13.39 -3.29
CA PHE A 69 -8.03 14.58 -2.44
C PHE A 69 -9.46 15.13 -2.54
N ARG A 70 -10.11 15.03 -3.70
CA ARG A 70 -11.50 15.43 -3.87
C ARG A 70 -12.41 14.50 -3.07
N ASP A 71 -12.17 13.20 -3.14
CA ASP A 71 -13.05 12.18 -2.56
C ASP A 71 -12.86 12.11 -1.04
N ALA A 72 -11.63 12.26 -0.54
CA ALA A 72 -11.34 12.47 0.88
C ALA A 72 -12.09 13.69 1.43
N ARG A 73 -12.02 14.85 0.78
CA ARG A 73 -12.78 16.04 1.24
C ARG A 73 -14.29 15.83 1.30
N LYS A 74 -14.83 14.92 0.49
CA LYS A 74 -16.27 14.66 0.41
C LYS A 74 -16.74 13.54 1.34
N GLY A 75 -15.84 12.78 1.95
CA GLY A 75 -16.22 11.57 2.69
C GLY A 75 -16.73 10.47 1.76
N THR A 76 -16.10 10.32 0.59
CA THR A 76 -16.51 9.37 -0.46
C THR A 76 -15.32 8.57 -0.97
N LEU A 77 -14.32 8.32 -0.12
CA LEU A 77 -13.28 7.37 -0.47
C LEU A 77 -13.90 5.97 -0.66
N PRO A 78 -13.41 5.17 -1.61
CA PRO A 78 -13.85 3.79 -1.76
C PRO A 78 -13.37 2.96 -0.54
N SER A 79 -13.99 1.81 -0.35
CA SER A 79 -13.63 0.83 0.69
C SER A 79 -12.14 0.47 0.64
N VAL A 80 -11.58 0.29 -0.57
CA VAL A 80 -10.16 0.02 -0.77
C VAL A 80 -9.52 1.06 -1.69
N SER A 81 -8.50 1.77 -1.20
CA SER A 81 -7.77 2.80 -1.96
C SER A 81 -6.28 2.48 -2.03
N TRP A 82 -5.75 2.30 -3.24
CA TRP A 82 -4.30 2.28 -3.48
C TRP A 82 -3.85 3.63 -4.03
N ILE A 83 -2.72 4.13 -3.57
CA ILE A 83 -2.16 5.41 -4.03
C ILE A 83 -0.71 5.18 -4.38
N VAL A 84 -0.36 5.44 -5.65
CA VAL A 84 0.99 5.19 -6.15
C VAL A 84 1.66 6.49 -6.56
N PRO A 85 2.85 6.80 -5.98
CA PRO A 85 3.58 8.02 -6.30
C PRO A 85 4.12 7.99 -7.73
N ASN A 86 4.65 9.12 -8.18
CA ASN A 86 5.53 9.17 -9.34
C ASN A 86 6.98 9.21 -8.84
N ASP A 87 7.93 9.08 -9.76
CA ASP A 87 9.38 9.16 -9.54
C ASP A 87 9.78 10.29 -8.55
N ARG A 88 9.32 11.52 -8.79
CA ARG A 88 9.65 12.68 -7.93
C ARG A 88 9.25 12.52 -6.46
N HIS A 89 8.16 11.80 -6.17
CA HIS A 89 7.57 11.72 -4.83
C HIS A 89 7.67 10.33 -4.20
N SER A 90 8.36 9.38 -4.82
CA SER A 90 8.46 7.99 -4.37
C SER A 90 9.61 7.71 -3.41
N GLU A 91 10.52 8.68 -3.22
CA GLU A 91 11.80 8.49 -2.53
C GLU A 91 12.78 7.56 -3.26
N HIS A 92 12.43 7.12 -4.46
CA HIS A 92 13.32 6.32 -5.30
C HIS A 92 14.61 7.11 -5.60
N PRO A 93 15.81 6.55 -5.39
CA PRO A 93 17.05 7.25 -5.72
C PRO A 93 17.09 7.73 -7.17
N PRO A 94 17.60 8.95 -7.45
CA PRO A 94 18.26 9.89 -6.54
C PRO A 94 17.30 10.94 -5.92
N ASN A 95 15.99 10.71 -5.91
CA ASN A 95 15.01 11.69 -5.46
C ASN A 95 15.13 12.00 -3.96
N SER A 96 14.62 13.16 -3.57
CA SER A 96 14.69 13.64 -2.19
C SER A 96 13.69 12.92 -1.29
N ILE A 97 14.20 12.31 -0.22
CA ILE A 97 13.39 11.74 0.87
C ILE A 97 12.45 12.81 1.46
N ALA A 98 12.92 14.04 1.64
CA ALA A 98 12.09 15.11 2.20
C ALA A 98 10.87 15.44 1.32
N VAL A 99 11.02 15.35 0.00
CA VAL A 99 9.92 15.57 -0.95
C VAL A 99 8.92 14.42 -0.90
N GLY A 100 9.38 13.17 -0.82
CA GLY A 100 8.51 12.00 -0.66
C GLY A 100 7.76 12.01 0.68
N GLN A 101 8.46 12.25 1.79
CA GLN A 101 7.84 12.38 3.12
C GLN A 101 6.78 13.50 3.16
N ALA A 102 7.06 14.67 2.57
CA ALA A 102 6.08 15.75 2.46
C ALA A 102 4.85 15.34 1.64
N TRP A 103 5.05 14.57 0.57
CA TRP A 103 3.96 14.05 -0.26
C TRP A 103 3.09 13.04 0.49
N VAL A 104 3.71 12.03 1.12
CA VAL A 104 3.03 11.04 1.96
C VAL A 104 2.25 11.71 3.09
N THR A 105 2.88 12.68 3.77
CA THR A 105 2.22 13.46 4.83
C THR A 105 0.97 14.17 4.29
N ARG A 106 1.02 14.72 3.08
CA ARG A 106 -0.12 15.39 2.45
C ARG A 106 -1.28 14.42 2.19
N ILE A 107 -0.98 13.19 1.77
CA ILE A 107 -1.97 12.14 1.54
C ILE A 107 -2.62 11.71 2.85
N VAL A 108 -1.82 11.37 3.87
CA VAL A 108 -2.29 10.97 5.20
C VAL A 108 -3.14 12.07 5.83
N ASN A 109 -2.67 13.32 5.79
CA ASN A 109 -3.43 14.46 6.31
C ASN A 109 -4.77 14.65 5.59
N ALA A 110 -4.88 14.32 4.30
CA ALA A 110 -6.12 14.51 3.55
C ALA A 110 -7.24 13.61 4.08
N VAL A 111 -6.94 12.33 4.36
CA VAL A 111 -7.91 11.41 4.97
C VAL A 111 -8.06 11.60 6.47
N MET A 112 -7.02 12.02 7.19
CA MET A 112 -7.18 12.41 8.60
C MET A 112 -8.17 13.57 8.78
N ASN A 113 -8.19 14.51 7.84
CA ASN A 113 -9.15 15.62 7.88
C ASN A 113 -10.48 15.32 7.15
N SER A 114 -10.70 14.09 6.69
CA SER A 114 -11.95 13.71 6.01
C SER A 114 -13.02 13.25 6.99
N PRO A 115 -14.31 13.23 6.57
CA PRO A 115 -15.36 12.53 7.29
C PRO A 115 -15.09 11.04 7.51
N ASP A 116 -14.28 10.41 6.64
CA ASP A 116 -13.99 8.97 6.66
C ASP A 116 -12.92 8.57 7.69
N TRP A 117 -12.25 9.52 8.35
CA TRP A 117 -11.12 9.23 9.24
C TRP A 117 -11.45 8.17 10.30
N ASN A 118 -12.63 8.27 10.93
CA ASN A 118 -13.04 7.40 12.04
C ASN A 118 -13.22 5.92 11.65
N SER A 119 -13.19 5.60 10.37
CA SER A 119 -13.29 4.24 9.83
C SER A 119 -12.16 3.91 8.84
N THR A 120 -11.03 4.61 8.92
CA THR A 120 -9.91 4.42 7.98
C THR A 120 -8.77 3.61 8.63
N ALA A 121 -8.18 2.70 7.86
CA ALA A 121 -6.83 2.18 8.11
C ALA A 121 -5.93 2.58 6.93
N ILE A 122 -4.73 3.09 7.23
CA ILE A 122 -3.72 3.42 6.23
C ILE A 122 -2.54 2.49 6.46
N PHE A 123 -2.17 1.77 5.41
CA PHE A 123 -0.93 1.01 5.31
C PHE A 123 0.04 1.79 4.42
N LEU A 124 1.21 2.12 4.96
CA LEU A 124 2.29 2.76 4.22
C LEU A 124 3.49 1.81 4.20
N SER A 125 3.92 1.45 3.00
CA SER A 125 5.03 0.54 2.74
C SER A 125 5.80 1.03 1.52
N TRP A 126 7.02 0.53 1.38
CA TRP A 126 7.82 0.64 0.15
C TRP A 126 7.65 -0.65 -0.64
N ASP A 127 7.82 -0.58 -1.97
CA ASP A 127 7.72 -1.72 -2.88
C ASP A 127 9.00 -2.57 -2.87
N ASP A 128 10.17 -1.94 -2.76
CA ASP A 128 11.45 -2.61 -2.60
C ASP A 128 12.44 -1.87 -1.65
N TRP A 129 13.63 -2.44 -1.47
CA TRP A 129 14.65 -1.95 -0.53
C TRP A 129 15.56 -0.83 -1.09
N GLY A 130 15.35 -0.41 -2.34
CA GLY A 130 16.05 0.71 -3.00
C GLY A 130 17.55 0.51 -3.21
N GLY A 131 18.04 -0.73 -3.14
CA GLY A 131 19.48 -1.02 -3.18
C GLY A 131 20.24 -0.76 -1.86
N PHE A 132 19.55 -0.35 -0.80
CA PHE A 132 20.15 -0.09 0.50
C PHE A 132 20.41 -1.37 1.31
N TYR A 133 21.41 -1.33 2.18
CA TYR A 133 21.78 -2.46 3.05
C TYR A 133 20.76 -2.67 4.17
N ASP A 134 20.37 -3.94 4.38
CA ASP A 134 19.69 -4.41 5.58
C ASP A 134 20.46 -5.58 6.20
N HIS A 135 20.57 -5.61 7.53
CA HIS A 135 21.37 -6.59 8.25
C HIS A 135 20.65 -7.92 8.49
N VAL A 136 19.34 -7.99 8.29
CA VAL A 136 18.56 -9.18 8.57
C VAL A 136 18.42 -10.00 7.31
N ALA A 137 19.01 -11.19 7.32
CA ALA A 137 18.82 -12.18 6.27
C ALA A 137 17.32 -12.40 5.99
N PRO A 138 16.88 -12.38 4.72
CA PRO A 138 15.50 -12.68 4.40
C PRO A 138 15.09 -14.10 4.85
N PRO A 139 13.95 -14.26 5.56
CA PRO A 139 13.46 -15.56 5.95
C PRO A 139 12.89 -16.29 4.74
N THR A 140 12.79 -17.60 4.86
CA THR A 140 12.03 -18.44 3.94
C THR A 140 10.66 -18.72 4.55
N VAL A 141 9.60 -18.44 3.79
CA VAL A 141 8.21 -18.73 4.16
C VAL A 141 7.67 -19.72 3.13
N ASN A 142 7.18 -20.87 3.60
CA ASN A 142 6.66 -21.94 2.74
C ASN A 142 7.58 -22.34 1.57
N GLY A 143 8.90 -22.42 1.82
CA GLY A 143 9.90 -22.76 0.80
C GLY A 143 10.26 -21.62 -0.17
N GLN A 144 9.58 -20.47 -0.10
CA GLN A 144 9.91 -19.27 -0.88
C GLN A 144 10.71 -18.29 -0.02
N GLY A 145 11.85 -17.84 -0.52
CA GLY A 145 12.60 -16.75 0.12
C GLY A 145 11.82 -15.46 -0.03
N LEU A 146 11.63 -14.71 1.07
CA LEU A 146 11.17 -13.34 0.96
C LEU A 146 12.33 -12.43 0.49
N GLY A 147 12.01 -11.22 0.07
CA GLY A 147 12.98 -10.17 -0.23
C GLY A 147 13.56 -9.51 1.03
N LEU A 148 14.40 -8.49 0.79
CA LEU A 148 14.89 -7.64 1.88
C LEU A 148 13.75 -6.86 2.54
N ARG A 149 14.00 -6.45 3.78
CA ARG A 149 13.02 -5.71 4.58
C ARG A 149 12.82 -4.32 4.01
N VAL A 150 11.57 -3.89 4.08
CA VAL A 150 11.14 -2.51 3.85
C VAL A 150 10.41 -2.01 5.10
N PRO A 151 10.35 -0.70 5.35
CA PRO A 151 9.53 -0.19 6.45
C PRO A 151 8.05 -0.46 6.18
N GLY A 152 7.28 -0.80 7.22
CA GLY A 152 5.82 -0.86 7.20
C GLY A 152 5.27 0.08 8.27
N LEU A 153 4.15 0.75 7.97
CA LEU A 153 3.47 1.71 8.85
C LEU A 153 1.95 1.48 8.86
N VAL A 154 1.38 1.17 10.02
CA VAL A 154 -0.08 1.19 10.26
C VAL A 154 -0.49 2.51 10.92
N ILE A 155 -1.37 3.26 10.25
CA ILE A 155 -1.89 4.55 10.74
C ILE A 155 -3.42 4.48 10.74
N SER A 156 -4.03 4.59 11.91
CA SER A 156 -5.49 4.52 12.07
C SER A 156 -5.95 5.13 13.40
N PRO A 157 -7.20 5.61 13.51
CA PRO A 157 -7.86 5.83 14.80
C PRO A 157 -7.85 4.59 15.70
N TYR A 158 -7.73 3.38 15.14
CA TYR A 158 -7.72 2.10 15.88
C TYR A 158 -6.34 1.46 16.04
N ALA A 159 -5.30 1.96 15.36
CA ALA A 159 -3.95 1.40 15.46
C ALA A 159 -3.43 1.39 16.93
N ARG A 160 -2.61 0.44 17.34
CA ARG A 160 -1.97 0.45 18.65
C ARG A 160 -0.90 1.56 18.69
N ARG A 161 -0.85 2.33 19.79
CA ARG A 161 0.06 3.48 19.90
C ARG A 161 1.43 3.05 20.45
N GLY A 162 2.50 3.48 19.78
CA GLY A 162 3.87 3.19 20.23
C GLY A 162 4.25 1.71 20.13
N PHE A 163 3.47 0.94 19.37
CA PHE A 163 3.63 -0.48 19.16
C PHE A 163 4.59 -0.73 18.00
N ILE A 164 5.47 -1.72 18.16
CA ILE A 164 6.36 -2.20 17.11
C ILE A 164 5.98 -3.66 16.91
N ASP A 165 5.46 -3.97 15.73
CA ASP A 165 5.18 -5.34 15.35
C ASP A 165 6.48 -6.07 15.00
N HIS A 166 6.60 -7.30 15.46
CA HIS A 166 7.75 -8.19 15.24
C HIS A 166 7.36 -9.47 14.49
N GLN A 167 6.10 -9.60 14.07
CA GLN A 167 5.67 -10.66 13.19
C GLN A 167 6.45 -10.66 11.87
N VAL A 168 6.49 -11.81 11.19
CA VAL A 168 6.99 -11.89 9.81
C VAL A 168 5.85 -11.49 8.89
N LEU A 169 5.97 -10.34 8.24
CA LEU A 169 4.98 -9.81 7.30
C LEU A 169 5.57 -9.74 5.89
N SER A 170 4.75 -9.97 4.87
CA SER A 170 5.07 -9.72 3.46
C SER A 170 4.11 -8.69 2.86
N THR A 171 4.29 -8.31 1.60
CA THR A 171 3.31 -7.48 0.88
C THR A 171 1.93 -8.14 0.79
N ASP A 172 1.87 -9.47 0.87
CA ASP A 172 0.62 -10.24 0.86
C ASP A 172 -0.18 -10.06 2.16
N SER A 173 0.47 -9.73 3.28
CA SER A 173 -0.21 -9.46 4.56
C SER A 173 -1.21 -8.30 4.45
N TYR A 174 -0.95 -7.30 3.61
CA TYR A 174 -1.90 -6.21 3.35
C TYR A 174 -3.11 -6.68 2.55
N LEU A 175 -2.92 -7.60 1.60
CA LEU A 175 -4.01 -8.19 0.81
C LEU A 175 -4.88 -9.05 1.71
N ARG A 176 -4.25 -9.90 2.52
CA ARG A 176 -4.91 -10.73 3.54
C ARG A 176 -5.83 -9.90 4.43
N PHE A 177 -5.34 -8.79 4.96
CA PHE A 177 -6.14 -7.89 5.80
C PHE A 177 -7.39 -7.36 5.06
N ILE A 178 -7.25 -6.93 3.81
CA ILE A 178 -8.37 -6.45 2.99
C ILE A 178 -9.39 -7.56 2.74
N GLU A 179 -8.91 -8.78 2.47
CA GLU A 179 -9.74 -9.93 2.20
C GLU A 179 -10.48 -10.43 3.45
N ASP A 180 -9.85 -10.35 4.62
CA ASP A 180 -10.51 -10.65 5.90
C ASP A 180 -11.58 -9.61 6.25
N ASP A 181 -11.30 -8.32 6.07
CA ASP A 181 -12.21 -7.24 6.42
C ASP A 181 -13.42 -7.13 5.47
N PHE A 182 -13.19 -7.20 4.16
CA PHE A 182 -14.23 -6.92 3.16
C PHE A 182 -14.79 -8.16 2.44
N LEU A 183 -14.07 -9.28 2.47
CA LEU A 183 -14.41 -10.48 1.69
C LEU A 183 -14.67 -11.70 2.58
N GLY A 184 -14.74 -11.52 3.90
CA GLY A 184 -15.04 -12.60 4.86
C GLY A 184 -14.01 -13.73 4.83
N GLY A 185 -12.76 -13.41 4.51
CA GLY A 185 -11.70 -14.41 4.41
C GLY A 185 -11.51 -15.03 3.02
N GLN A 186 -12.30 -14.64 2.02
CA GLN A 186 -12.15 -15.19 0.67
C GLN A 186 -10.83 -14.73 0.02
N ARG A 187 -10.06 -15.68 -0.50
CA ARG A 187 -8.80 -15.47 -1.24
C ARG A 187 -8.97 -15.88 -2.70
N ILE A 188 -8.06 -15.42 -3.56
CA ILE A 188 -7.96 -15.95 -4.92
C ILE A 188 -7.39 -17.37 -4.83
N ASP A 189 -8.18 -18.34 -5.26
CA ASP A 189 -7.79 -19.74 -5.32
C ASP A 189 -7.71 -20.21 -6.78
N PRO A 190 -6.51 -20.48 -7.30
CA PRO A 190 -6.28 -21.00 -8.65
C PRO A 190 -7.11 -22.23 -8.99
N ALA A 191 -7.40 -23.09 -8.02
CA ALA A 191 -8.13 -24.34 -8.21
C ALA A 191 -9.64 -24.11 -8.42
N THR A 192 -10.22 -23.06 -7.83
CA THR A 192 -11.67 -22.84 -7.86
C THR A 192 -12.10 -21.65 -8.70
N ASP A 193 -11.23 -20.66 -8.91
CA ASP A 193 -11.58 -19.43 -9.62
C ASP A 193 -11.54 -19.58 -11.15
N GLY A 194 -11.15 -20.75 -11.66
CA GLY A 194 -11.18 -21.06 -13.09
C GLY A 194 -10.19 -20.24 -13.92
N ARG A 195 -9.10 -19.78 -13.29
CA ARG A 195 -8.08 -18.94 -13.92
C ARG A 195 -6.71 -19.58 -13.80
N PRO A 196 -5.89 -19.54 -14.88
CA PRO A 196 -4.49 -19.92 -14.78
C PRO A 196 -3.77 -18.99 -13.80
N ASP A 197 -3.41 -19.54 -12.65
CA ASP A 197 -2.52 -18.89 -11.68
C ASP A 197 -1.46 -19.94 -11.32
N SER A 198 -0.21 -19.60 -11.62
CA SER A 198 0.94 -20.50 -11.45
C SER A 198 1.51 -20.45 -10.03
N ARG A 199 0.91 -19.65 -9.12
CA ARG A 199 1.31 -19.63 -7.72
C ARG A 199 1.14 -21.04 -7.12
N PRO A 200 2.17 -21.56 -6.43
CA PRO A 200 2.12 -22.93 -5.90
C PRO A 200 1.19 -23.09 -4.68
N PHE A 201 0.73 -22.00 -4.09
CA PHE A 201 -0.18 -21.94 -2.95
C PHE A 201 -0.80 -20.53 -2.82
N ILE A 202 -1.77 -20.37 -1.91
CA ILE A 202 -2.35 -19.08 -1.54
C ILE A 202 -1.34 -18.33 -0.65
N ALA A 203 -0.70 -17.28 -1.18
CA ALA A 203 0.40 -16.58 -0.54
C ALA A 203 0.00 -15.94 0.80
N GLU A 204 -1.24 -15.47 0.88
CA GLU A 204 -1.85 -14.81 2.04
C GLU A 204 -2.01 -15.77 3.25
N ASP A 205 -2.06 -17.08 2.98
CA ASP A 205 -2.20 -18.15 3.99
C ASP A 205 -0.87 -18.88 4.26
N ALA A 206 0.25 -18.37 3.76
CA ALA A 206 1.54 -19.01 3.93
C ALA A 206 1.90 -19.18 5.42
N PRO A 207 2.21 -20.41 5.89
CA PRO A 207 2.55 -20.64 7.28
C PRO A 207 3.75 -19.81 7.71
N GLY A 208 3.62 -19.13 8.85
CA GLY A 208 4.67 -18.28 9.41
C GLY A 208 4.52 -16.79 9.10
N LEU A 209 3.56 -16.40 8.25
CA LEU A 209 3.14 -15.00 8.13
C LEU A 209 2.27 -14.58 9.31
N GLY A 210 2.49 -13.33 9.75
CA GLY A 210 1.67 -12.67 10.75
C GLY A 210 0.35 -12.12 10.22
N ASP A 211 -0.43 -11.57 11.14
CA ASP A 211 -1.71 -10.93 10.88
C ASP A 211 -1.65 -9.46 11.32
N LEU A 212 -1.94 -8.55 10.37
CA LEU A 212 -1.98 -7.12 10.63
C LEU A 212 -3.13 -6.72 11.56
N SER A 213 -4.12 -7.58 11.80
CA SER A 213 -5.19 -7.31 12.76
C SER A 213 -4.66 -7.09 14.18
N ASP A 214 -3.51 -7.68 14.53
CA ASP A 214 -2.82 -7.52 15.82
C ASP A 214 -2.22 -6.11 16.04
N ASP A 215 -2.11 -5.31 14.96
CA ASP A 215 -1.67 -3.91 15.01
C ASP A 215 -2.77 -2.96 15.47
N PHE A 216 -4.00 -3.46 15.64
CA PHE A 216 -5.15 -2.66 16.01
C PHE A 216 -5.66 -2.97 17.42
N ASN A 217 -6.33 -1.98 18.01
CA ASN A 217 -7.16 -2.16 19.19
C ASN A 217 -8.58 -1.68 18.85
N PHE A 218 -9.39 -2.57 18.28
CA PHE A 218 -10.77 -2.27 17.88
C PHE A 218 -11.73 -2.04 19.05
N ARG A 219 -11.30 -2.28 20.30
CA ARG A 219 -12.10 -2.01 21.50
C ARG A 219 -12.01 -0.55 21.96
N GLN A 220 -11.08 0.24 21.42
CA GLN A 220 -10.95 1.66 21.77
C GLN A 220 -11.91 2.53 20.95
N ALA A 221 -12.31 3.68 21.49
CA ALA A 221 -12.98 4.71 20.71
C ALA A 221 -12.02 5.26 19.63
N PRO A 222 -12.52 5.60 18.41
CA PRO A 222 -11.66 6.13 17.36
C PRO A 222 -10.96 7.40 17.82
N ARG A 223 -9.64 7.44 17.67
CA ARG A 223 -8.85 8.61 18.06
C ARG A 223 -9.05 9.78 17.08
N PRO A 224 -9.00 11.02 17.57
CA PRO A 224 -9.06 12.19 16.69
C PRO A 224 -7.87 12.21 15.72
N PRO A 225 -8.01 12.87 14.58
CA PRO A 225 -6.92 13.01 13.62
C PRO A 225 -5.76 13.81 14.20
N PHE A 226 -4.55 13.52 13.71
CA PHE A 226 -3.33 14.22 14.10
C PHE A 226 -2.53 14.65 12.87
N PRO A 227 -2.98 15.70 12.14
CA PRO A 227 -2.29 16.16 10.94
C PRO A 227 -0.88 16.70 11.25
N LEU A 228 0.08 16.37 10.40
CA LEU A 228 1.48 16.81 10.55
C LEU A 228 1.82 17.95 9.57
N PRO A 229 2.77 18.84 9.91
CA PRO A 229 3.27 19.82 8.95
C PRO A 229 3.99 19.13 7.80
N LEU A 230 3.77 19.57 6.55
CA LEU A 230 4.40 18.96 5.36
C LEU A 230 5.93 19.19 5.35
N ASN A 231 6.37 20.32 5.89
CA ASN A 231 7.78 20.69 5.99
C ASN A 231 8.07 21.08 7.44
N PRO A 232 8.31 20.11 8.35
CA PRO A 232 8.65 20.42 9.73
C PRO A 232 9.97 21.20 9.77
N GLY A 233 9.98 22.33 10.47
CA GLY A 233 11.20 23.06 10.77
C GLY A 233 12.17 22.21 11.61
N ARG A 234 13.47 22.51 11.54
CA ARG A 234 14.48 21.87 12.40
C ARG A 234 14.08 22.07 13.87
N GLY A 235 13.74 21.00 14.59
CA GLY A 235 13.36 21.04 16.00
C GLY A 235 11.89 20.74 16.31
N HIS A 236 11.03 20.57 15.31
CA HIS A 236 9.69 20.02 15.53
C HIS A 236 9.79 18.52 15.89
N ARG A 237 10.01 18.23 17.17
CA ARG A 237 9.71 16.91 17.74
C ARG A 237 8.20 16.85 17.93
N SER A 238 7.50 16.14 17.06
CA SER A 238 6.17 15.66 17.40
C SER A 238 6.32 14.83 18.68
N SER A 239 5.80 15.34 19.80
CA SER A 239 5.77 14.63 21.10
C SER A 239 4.92 13.35 21.03
N VAL A 240 4.24 13.13 19.92
CA VAL A 240 3.62 11.87 19.53
C VAL A 240 4.65 11.08 18.72
N LEU A 241 5.36 10.18 19.39
CA LEU A 241 6.13 9.10 18.77
C LEU A 241 5.25 8.41 17.71
N ILE A 242 5.48 8.69 16.43
CA ILE A 242 5.24 7.69 15.38
C ILE A 242 6.39 6.72 15.56
N ARG A 243 6.18 5.71 16.41
CA ARG A 243 7.06 4.56 16.47
C ARG A 243 6.71 3.73 15.25
N ALA A 244 7.70 3.50 14.40
CA ALA A 244 7.58 2.66 13.23
C ALA A 244 6.90 1.35 13.62
N THR A 245 5.87 0.94 12.88
CA THR A 245 5.43 -0.44 12.94
C THR A 245 6.52 -1.31 12.31
N GLY A 246 6.40 -2.62 12.49
CA GLY A 246 7.40 -3.58 12.01
C GLY A 246 7.78 -3.39 10.54
N SER A 247 8.90 -4.00 10.16
CA SER A 247 9.27 -4.07 8.75
C SER A 247 8.38 -5.09 8.02
N ALA A 248 7.72 -4.69 6.94
CA ALA A 248 7.24 -5.64 5.95
C ALA A 248 8.42 -6.08 5.06
N ARG A 249 8.27 -7.18 4.34
CA ARG A 249 9.29 -7.64 3.38
C ARG A 249 8.73 -7.57 1.98
N ALA A 250 9.53 -7.10 1.03
CA ALA A 250 9.20 -7.22 -0.38
C ALA A 250 9.06 -8.72 -0.72
N SER A 251 8.10 -9.09 -1.56
CA SER A 251 8.08 -10.43 -2.15
C SER A 251 9.25 -10.57 -3.13
N ALA A 252 9.87 -11.75 -3.18
CA ALA A 252 11.01 -12.03 -4.06
C ALA A 252 10.60 -12.23 -5.52
#